data_AF-A0A7C2S465-F1
#
_entry.id   AF-A0A7C2S465-F1
#
_cell.length_a   1.000
_cell.length_b   1.000
_cell.length_c   1.000
_cell.angle_alpha   90.00
_cell.angle_beta   90.00
_cell.angle_gamma   90.00
#
_symmetry.space_group_name_H-M   'P 1'
#
loop_
_entity.id
_entity.type
_entity.pdbx_description
1 polymer ?
#
loop_
_entity_poly.entity_id
_entity_poly.type
_entity_poly.pdbx_seq_one_letter_code
_entity_poly.pdbx_strand_id
1 'polypeptide(L)' 'MLVYPHIDPVAIQLGPLKIHWYGLMYLVGFALAWGLGRLRAESKGFGKDEPGDMLFYMALGVILGGRIG' A
#
# COMPACT_ATOMS: atom_id res chain seq x y z
N MET A 1 -18.65 27.99 6.38
CA MET A 1 -18.00 26.90 7.14
C MET A 1 -18.09 25.64 6.31
N LEU A 2 -16.95 25.02 5.95
CA LEU A 2 -16.95 23.72 5.27
C LEU A 2 -17.31 22.64 6.30
N VAL A 3 -18.46 22.01 6.11
CA VAL A 3 -18.89 20.88 6.95
C VAL A 3 -18.01 19.68 6.58
N TYR A 4 -17.44 19.02 7.59
CA TYR A 4 -16.63 17.84 7.35
C TYR A 4 -17.54 16.74 6.76
N PRO A 5 -17.20 16.17 5.59
CA PRO A 5 -18.03 15.15 4.99
C PRO A 5 -18.00 13.88 5.85
N HIS A 6 -19.18 13.38 6.21
CA HIS A 6 -19.34 12.10 6.89
C HIS A 6 -19.18 10.97 5.88
N ILE A 7 -17.94 10.57 5.63
CA ILE A 7 -17.61 9.41 4.79
C ILE A 7 -17.59 8.17 5.69
N ASP A 8 -18.32 7.12 5.30
CA ASP A 8 -18.25 5.83 5.98
C ASP A 8 -16.82 5.27 5.84
N PRO A 9 -16.13 4.96 6.94
CA PRO A 9 -14.77 4.42 6.88
C PRO A 9 -14.69 3.02 6.27
N VAL A 10 -15.82 2.28 6.20
CA VAL A 10 -15.90 0.94 5.61
C VAL A 10 -16.14 1.07 4.11
N ALA A 11 -15.20 0.59 3.32
CA ALA A 11 -15.32 0.53 1.87
C ALA A 11 -16.18 -0.66 1.42
N ILE A 12 -15.92 -1.85 2.00
CA ILE A 12 -16.61 -3.09 1.67
C ILE A 12 -16.81 -3.89 2.95
N GLN A 13 -18.01 -4.42 3.16
CA GLN A 13 -18.33 -5.30 4.28
C GLN A 13 -18.71 -6.69 3.75
N LEU A 14 -17.91 -7.70 4.08
CA LEU A 14 -18.17 -9.10 3.79
C LEU A 14 -18.44 -9.84 5.10
N GLY A 15 -19.70 -9.81 5.55
CA GLY A 15 -20.11 -10.39 6.83
C GLY A 15 -19.36 -9.77 8.02
N PRO A 16 -18.56 -10.54 8.79
CA PRO A 16 -17.76 -10.00 9.90
C PRO A 16 -16.50 -9.25 9.43
N LEU A 17 -16.09 -9.39 8.16
CA LEU A 17 -14.89 -8.77 7.63
C LEU A 17 -15.22 -7.36 7.09
N LYS A 18 -14.60 -6.33 7.70
CA LYS A 18 -14.74 -4.93 7.27
C LYS A 18 -13.45 -4.45 6.62
N ILE A 19 -13.51 -4.17 5.33
CA ILE A 19 -12.42 -3.56 4.58
C ILE A 19 -12.60 -2.05 4.65
N HIS A 20 -11.60 -1.36 5.20
CA HIS A 20 -11.64 0.09 5.39
C HIS A 20 -10.93 0.82 4.24
N TRP A 21 -11.35 2.06 3.96
CA TRP A 21 -10.74 2.89 2.92
C TRP A 21 -9.24 3.11 3.13
N TYR A 22 -8.79 3.32 4.37
CA TYR A 22 -7.35 3.52 4.63
C TYR A 22 -6.53 2.29 4.22
N GLY A 23 -7.05 1.08 4.48
CA GLY A 23 -6.40 -0.18 4.09
C GLY A 23 -6.34 -0.33 2.58
N LEU A 24 -7.41 0.03 1.89
CA LEU A 24 -7.46 0.04 0.44
C LEU A 24 -6.45 1.02 -0.16
N MET A 25 -6.33 2.21 0.42
CA MET A 25 -5.36 3.22 -0.01
C MET A 25 -3.90 2.77 0.17
N TYR A 26 -3.58 2.04 1.25
CA TYR A 26 -2.28 1.41 1.40
C TYR A 26 -2.00 0.39 0.29
N LEU A 27 -2.99 -0.47 -0.01
CA LEU A 27 -2.89 -1.47 -1.08
C LEU A 27 -2.63 -0.81 -2.45
N VAL A 28 -3.36 0.26 -2.76
CA VAL A 28 -3.16 1.05 -3.98
C VAL A 28 -1.75 1.66 -4.01
N GLY A 29 -1.29 2.24 -2.90
CA GLY A 29 0.06 2.80 -2.79
C GLY A 29 1.15 1.77 -3.04
N PHE A 30 1.04 0.58 -2.44
CA PHE A 30 2.00 -0.52 -2.68
C PHE A 30 1.96 -1.03 -4.12
N ALA A 31 0.76 -1.18 -4.71
CA ALA A 31 0.62 -1.62 -6.10
C ALA A 31 1.24 -0.62 -7.08
N LEU A 32 1.03 0.68 -6.86
CA LEU A 32 1.65 1.74 -7.67
C LEU A 32 3.16 1.77 -7.51
N ALA A 33 3.67 1.67 -6.28
CA ALA A 33 5.10 1.63 -6.03
C ALA A 33 5.77 0.40 -6.67
N TRP A 34 5.10 -0.76 -6.68
CA TRP A 34 5.59 -1.95 -7.36
C TRP A 34 5.57 -1.76 -8.87
N GLY A 35 4.43 -1.34 -9.44
CA GLY A 35 4.31 -1.12 -10.88
C GLY A 35 5.35 -0.13 -11.42
N LEU A 36 5.50 1.01 -10.75
CA LEU A 36 6.52 2.01 -11.10
C LEU A 36 7.95 1.48 -10.89
N GLY A 37 8.20 0.76 -9.80
CA GLY A 37 9.49 0.13 -9.51
C GLY A 37 9.89 -0.85 -10.61
N ARG A 38 8.96 -1.67 -11.09
CA ARG A 38 9.18 -2.63 -12.18
C ARG A 38 9.44 -1.93 -13.52
N LEU A 39 8.63 -0.93 -13.87
CA LEU A 39 8.84 -0.14 -15.10
C LEU A 39 10.22 0.53 -15.10
N ARG A 40 10.64 1.06 -13.95
CA ARG A 40 11.95 1.69 -13.78
C ARG A 40 13.09 0.68 -13.84
N ALA A 41 12.90 -0.49 -13.24
CA ALA A 41 13.89 -1.56 -13.20
C ALA A 41 14.23 -2.08 -14.61
N GLU A 42 13.21 -2.29 -15.44
CA GLU A 42 13.39 -2.70 -16.85
C GLU A 42 14.22 -1.68 -17.63
N SER A 43 14.06 -0.38 -17.36
CA SER A 43 14.85 0.68 -18.02
C SER A 43 16.32 0.79 -17.55
N LYS A 44 16.67 0.17 -16.42
CA LYS A 44 17.97 0.30 -15.77
C LYS A 44 18.78 -0.99 -15.68
N GLY A 45 18.27 -2.09 -16.25
CA GLY A 45 18.95 -3.39 -16.26
C GLY A 45 18.86 -4.15 -14.93
N PHE A 46 17.93 -3.78 -14.06
CA PHE A 46 17.63 -4.52 -12.83
C PHE A 46 16.81 -5.78 -13.15
N GLY A 47 17.00 -6.82 -12.34
CA GLY A 47 16.22 -8.05 -12.38
C GLY A 47 14.73 -7.80 -12.08
N LYS A 48 13.86 -8.63 -12.66
CA LYS A 48 12.39 -8.46 -12.56
C LYS A 48 11.87 -8.55 -11.11
N ASP A 49 12.61 -9.21 -10.24
CA ASP A 49 12.21 -9.51 -8.86
C ASP A 49 12.75 -8.48 -7.84
N GLU A 50 13.84 -7.77 -8.16
CA GLU A 50 14.48 -6.79 -7.25
C GLU A 50 13.54 -5.67 -6.76
N PRO A 51 12.64 -5.10 -7.59
CA PRO A 51 11.69 -4.09 -7.12
C PRO A 51 10.68 -4.65 -6.12
N GLY A 52 10.29 -5.92 -6.29
CA GLY A 52 9.34 -6.59 -5.40
C GLY A 52 9.96 -6.83 -4.03
N ASP A 53 11.19 -7.35 -4.01
CA ASP A 53 11.93 -7.60 -2.77
C ASP A 53 12.15 -6.31 -1.97
N MET A 54 12.57 -5.24 -2.65
CA MET A 54 12.79 -3.94 -2.01
C MET A 54 11.49 -3.39 -1.38
N LEU A 55 10.37 -3.56 -2.08
CA LEU A 55 9.06 -3.11 -1.62
C LEU A 55 8.54 -3.95 -0.45
N PHE A 56 8.82 -5.25 -0.46
CA PHE A 56 8.51 -6.15 0.65
C PHE A 56 9.29 -5.79 1.92
N TYR A 57 10.60 -5.55 1.82
CA TYR A 57 11.41 -5.12 2.95
C TYR A 57 10.99 -3.75 3.49
N MET A 58 10.62 -2.81 2.60
CA MET A 58 10.04 -1.53 3.02
C MET A 58 8.72 -1.71 3.78
N ALA A 59 7.82 -2.56 3.27
CA ALA A 59 6.55 -2.85 3.95
C ALA A 59 6.77 -3.47 5.33
N LEU A 60 7.71 -4.42 5.45
CA LEU A 60 8.12 -4.97 6.74
C LEU A 60 8.65 -3.89 7.67
N GLY A 61 9.50 -2.98 7.18
CA GLY A 61 10.01 -1.85 7.95
C GLY A 61 8.92 -0.93 8.50
N VAL A 62 7.88 -0.64 7.70
CA VAL A 62 6.73 0.15 8.13
C VAL A 62 5.94 -0.56 9.23
N ILE A 63 5.67 -1.86 9.06
CA ILE A 63 4.90 -2.65 10.03
C ILE A 63 5.67 -2.78 11.35
N LEU A 64 6.96 -3.13 11.28
CA LEU A 64 7.81 -3.28 12.46
C LEU A 64 8.04 -1.93 13.15
N GLY A 65 8.34 -0.88 12.38
CA GLY A 65 8.54 0.47 12.90
C GLY A 65 7.29 1.02 13.58
N GLY A 66 6.11 0.83 12.98
CA GLY A 66 4.84 1.23 13.60
C GLY A 66 4.45 0.40 14.82
N ARG A 67 5.09 -0.75 15.06
CA ARG A 67 4.81 -1.61 16.22
C ARG A 67 5.81 -1.43 17.37
N ILE A 68 7.03 -1.01 17.07
CA ILE A 68 8.09 -0.78 18.06
C ILE A 68 8.10 0.70 18.53
N GLY A 69 7.66 1.62 17.67
CA GLY A 69 7.54 3.06 17.96
C GLY A 69 6.45 3.42 18.96
#